data_AF-A0A3C2CJF3-F1
#
_entry.id   AF-A0A3C2CJF3-F1
#
_cell.length_a   1.000
_cell.length_b   1.000
_cell.length_c   1.000
_cell.angle_alpha   90.00
_cell.angle_beta   90.00
_cell.angle_gamma   90.00
#
_symmetry.space_group_name_H-M   'P 1'
#
loop_
_entity.id
_entity.type
_entity.pdbx_description
1 polymer ?
#
loop_
_entity_poly.entity_id
_entity_poly.type
_entity_poly.pdbx_seq_one_letter_code
_entity_poly.pdbx_strand_id
1 'polypeptide(L)'
;DAGDAGDAGEIKPHESPWTMTLPLVALAVLSVVGGLIQLPFSSSTKRLEHWLEPATFHNETHLHLSSSTLWVLALLALVSVVAGIGIGLSTYLKEKIDKQIFEKTILNNAWNFDATVSRFMGGPGSKAFAAVAKFDKQVIDGAVDGTGQIVKKTASILRRSQNGLVRTYALGIGIGAIGLLIWFLTRTTI
;
A
#
# COMPACT_ATOMS: atom_id res chain seq x y z
N ASP A 1 -30.49 24.30 29.13
CA ASP A 1 -29.30 24.88 28.49
C ASP A 1 -29.41 24.78 26.99
N ALA A 2 -29.83 25.87 26.37
CA ALA A 2 -29.79 26.09 24.94
C ALA A 2 -28.84 27.27 24.72
N GLY A 3 -27.59 26.97 24.38
CA GLY A 3 -26.54 27.97 24.25
C GLY A 3 -25.24 27.33 23.79
N ASP A 4 -25.10 27.19 22.48
CA ASP A 4 -23.87 27.45 21.70
C ASP A 4 -24.07 26.90 20.27
N ALA A 5 -24.91 27.57 19.49
CA ALA A 5 -24.85 27.46 18.05
C ALA A 5 -23.80 28.47 17.59
N GLY A 6 -22.53 28.07 17.75
CA GLY A 6 -21.38 28.83 17.30
C GLY A 6 -21.52 29.23 15.84
N ASP A 7 -21.44 30.54 15.63
CA ASP A 7 -21.29 31.25 14.36
C ASP A 7 -20.46 30.44 13.34
N ALA A 8 -21.15 29.80 12.39
CA ALA A 8 -20.51 29.23 11.21
C ALA A 8 -20.08 30.41 10.33
N GLY A 9 -18.94 31.00 10.68
CA GLY A 9 -18.38 32.16 10.01
C GLY A 9 -18.38 31.97 8.49
N GLU A 10 -18.91 32.96 7.78
CA GLU A 10 -18.88 33.02 6.32
C GLU A 10 -17.46 32.71 5.82
N ILE A 11 -17.28 31.55 5.19
CA ILE A 11 -16.02 31.20 4.53
C ILE A 11 -15.92 32.11 3.30
N LYS A 12 -15.30 33.28 3.47
CA LYS A 12 -14.93 34.15 2.36
C LYS A 12 -13.89 33.41 1.52
N PRO A 13 -14.14 33.19 0.21
CA PRO A 13 -13.13 32.63 -0.68
C PRO A 13 -11.91 33.55 -0.67
N HIS A 14 -10.82 33.09 -0.06
CA HIS A 14 -9.54 33.77 -0.13
C HIS A 14 -8.77 33.21 -1.32
N GLU A 15 -7.96 34.05 -1.96
CA GLU A 15 -7.03 33.55 -2.96
C GLU A 15 -6.05 32.56 -2.34
N SER A 16 -5.58 31.60 -3.14
CA SER A 16 -4.58 30.65 -2.69
C SER A 16 -3.27 31.37 -2.40
N PRO A 17 -2.55 31.00 -1.32
CA PRO A 17 -1.26 31.61 -1.00
C PRO A 17 -0.26 31.43 -2.14
N TRP A 18 0.73 32.32 -2.21
CA TRP A 18 1.74 32.34 -3.28
C TRP A 18 2.49 31.00 -3.46
N THR A 19 2.61 30.23 -2.37
CA THR A 19 3.23 28.90 -2.36
C THR A 19 2.43 27.84 -3.14
N MET A 20 1.13 28.06 -3.40
CA MET A 20 0.30 27.21 -4.26
C MET A 20 0.12 27.77 -5.67
N THR A 21 -0.02 29.10 -5.82
CA THR A 21 -0.25 29.71 -7.14
C THR A 21 0.98 29.63 -8.03
N LEU A 22 2.19 29.78 -7.47
CA LEU A 22 3.42 29.73 -8.23
C LEU A 22 3.62 28.35 -8.92
N PRO A 23 3.47 27.20 -8.23
CA PRO A 23 3.47 25.89 -8.89
C PRO A 23 2.39 25.75 -9.97
N LEU A 24 1.16 26.20 -9.73
CA LEU A 24 0.07 26.09 -10.70
C LEU A 24 0.34 26.89 -11.98
N VAL A 25 0.84 28.12 -11.84
CA VAL A 25 1.21 28.98 -12.98
C VAL A 25 2.38 28.36 -13.74
N ALA A 26 3.40 27.86 -13.04
CA ALA A 26 4.52 27.17 -13.68
C ALA A 26 4.05 25.96 -14.48
N LEU A 27 3.16 25.12 -13.92
CA LEU A 27 2.58 23.98 -14.62
C LEU A 27 1.73 24.40 -15.83
N ALA A 28 0.96 25.48 -15.72
CA ALA A 28 0.18 26.01 -16.84
C ALA A 28 1.08 26.48 -17.99
N VAL A 29 2.15 27.22 -17.69
CA VAL A 29 3.15 27.64 -18.69
C VAL A 29 3.82 26.43 -19.32
N LEU A 30 4.24 25.44 -18.52
CA LEU A 30 4.83 24.21 -19.04
C LEU A 30 3.87 23.41 -19.92
N SER A 31 2.57 23.39 -19.61
CA SER A 31 1.55 22.75 -20.45
C SER A 31 1.39 23.44 -21.81
N VAL A 32 1.36 24.78 -21.83
CA VAL A 32 1.31 25.57 -23.07
C VAL A 32 2.57 25.35 -23.90
N VAL A 33 3.76 25.49 -23.28
CA VAL A 33 5.05 25.29 -23.96
C VAL A 33 5.18 23.86 -24.48
N GLY A 34 4.81 22.86 -23.69
CA GLY A 34 4.81 21.45 -24.11
C GLY A 34 3.89 21.21 -25.30
N GLY A 35 2.69 21.79 -25.29
CA GLY A 35 1.77 21.74 -26.42
C GLY A 35 2.35 22.40 -27.67
N LEU A 36 2.95 23.58 -27.54
CA LEU A 36 3.57 24.33 -28.65
C LEU A 36 4.76 23.59 -29.28
N ILE A 37 5.58 22.92 -28.45
CA ILE A 37 6.75 22.16 -28.90
C ILE A 37 6.36 20.94 -29.74
N GLN A 38 5.14 20.41 -29.59
CA GLN A 38 4.67 19.18 -30.24
C GLN A 38 3.53 19.42 -31.26
N LEU A 39 3.38 20.65 -31.77
CA LEU A 39 2.32 20.96 -32.72
C LEU A 39 2.50 20.22 -34.07
N PRO A 40 1.43 19.64 -34.63
CA PRO A 40 1.48 18.86 -35.86
C PRO A 40 1.48 19.72 -37.15
N PHE A 41 1.98 20.97 -37.09
CA PHE A 41 1.95 21.89 -38.24
C PHE A 41 3.19 21.81 -39.15
N SER A 42 4.30 21.25 -38.67
CA SER A 42 5.54 21.08 -39.45
C SER A 42 6.38 19.93 -38.92
N SER A 43 7.11 19.24 -39.80
CA SER A 43 8.06 18.17 -39.42
C SER A 43 9.14 18.67 -38.44
N SER A 44 9.47 19.96 -38.46
CA SER A 44 10.42 20.57 -37.52
C SER A 44 9.87 20.78 -36.10
N THR A 45 8.55 20.68 -35.90
CA THR A 45 7.88 20.86 -34.61
C THR A 45 7.54 19.51 -33.95
N LYS A 46 8.09 18.40 -34.46
CA LYS A 46 8.03 17.07 -33.85
C LYS A 46 9.24 16.79 -32.96
N ARG A 47 9.78 17.81 -32.29
CA ARG A 47 11.07 17.71 -31.57
C ARG A 47 11.05 16.68 -30.44
N LEU A 48 9.92 16.56 -29.75
CA LEU A 48 9.77 15.62 -28.65
C LEU A 48 9.62 14.17 -29.16
N GLU A 49 8.89 13.97 -30.26
CA GLU A 49 8.82 12.68 -30.99
C GLU A 49 10.21 12.18 -31.41
N HIS A 50 11.03 13.02 -32.07
CA HIS A 50 12.39 12.63 -32.49
C HIS A 50 13.34 12.41 -31.31
N TRP A 51 13.11 13.08 -30.17
CA TRP A 51 13.89 12.86 -28.95
C TRP A 51 13.51 11.56 -28.22
N LEU A 52 12.25 11.12 -28.34
CA LEU A 52 11.72 9.88 -27.75
C LEU A 52 11.95 8.65 -28.63
N GLU A 53 12.06 8.82 -29.95
CA GLU A 53 12.28 7.77 -30.96
C GLU A 53 13.42 6.77 -30.62
N PRO A 54 14.56 7.20 -30.03
CA PRO A 54 15.60 6.27 -29.59
C PRO A 54 15.19 5.38 -28.41
N ALA A 55 14.30 5.87 -27.54
CA ALA A 55 13.82 5.12 -26.36
C ALA A 55 12.73 4.10 -26.70
N THR A 56 12.00 4.31 -27.80
CA THR A 56 10.96 3.42 -28.33
C THR A 56 11.49 2.38 -29.32
N PHE A 57 12.82 2.33 -29.53
CA PHE A 57 13.49 1.41 -30.46
C PHE A 57 12.94 1.48 -31.90
N HIS A 58 12.53 2.67 -32.36
CA HIS A 58 11.92 2.89 -33.69
C HIS A 58 10.67 2.02 -33.95
N ASN A 59 9.99 1.56 -32.90
CA ASN A 59 8.79 0.72 -33.01
C ASN A 59 7.52 1.59 -33.19
N GLU A 60 7.67 2.75 -33.84
CA GLU A 60 6.60 3.71 -34.10
C GLU A 60 5.64 3.12 -35.12
N THR A 61 4.34 3.03 -34.80
CA THR A 61 3.33 2.78 -35.82
C THR A 61 3.08 4.06 -36.61
N HIS A 62 3.74 4.19 -37.77
CA HIS A 62 3.42 5.27 -38.70
C HIS A 62 2.03 5.04 -39.29
N LEU A 63 1.02 5.65 -38.67
CA LEU A 63 -0.33 5.69 -39.21
C LEU A 63 -0.30 6.50 -40.51
N HIS A 64 -0.29 5.80 -41.65
CA HIS A 64 -0.46 6.39 -42.98
C HIS A 64 -1.92 6.83 -43.19
N LEU A 65 -2.36 7.81 -42.40
CA LEU A 65 -3.65 8.46 -42.60
C LEU A 65 -3.47 9.58 -43.61
N SER A 66 -4.38 9.66 -44.57
CA SER A 66 -4.40 10.78 -45.51
C SER A 66 -4.56 12.10 -44.74
N SER A 67 -3.94 13.18 -45.22
CA SER A 67 -4.00 14.49 -44.54
C SER A 67 -5.45 14.95 -44.31
N SER A 68 -6.37 14.61 -45.22
CA SER A 68 -7.80 14.88 -45.06
C SER A 68 -8.42 14.08 -43.92
N THR A 69 -8.05 12.80 -43.73
CA THR A 69 -8.51 12.00 -42.58
C THR A 69 -8.07 12.60 -41.26
N LEU A 70 -6.83 13.08 -41.15
CA LEU A 70 -6.33 13.73 -39.91
C LEU A 70 -7.14 14.97 -39.55
N TRP A 71 -7.44 15.83 -40.53
CA TRP A 71 -8.29 17.01 -40.31
C TRP A 71 -9.72 16.67 -39.94
N VAL A 72 -10.30 15.63 -40.56
CA VAL A 72 -11.64 15.15 -40.20
C VAL A 72 -11.66 14.62 -38.76
N LEU A 73 -10.68 13.82 -38.36
CA LEU A 73 -10.58 13.31 -36.98
C LEU A 73 -10.36 14.43 -35.97
N ALA A 74 -9.50 15.42 -36.29
CA ALA A 74 -9.26 16.57 -35.43
C ALA A 74 -10.53 17.41 -35.25
N LEU A 75 -11.28 17.66 -36.32
CA LEU A 75 -12.54 18.40 -36.28
C LEU A 75 -13.61 17.61 -35.51
N LEU A 76 -13.71 16.30 -35.74
CA LEU A 76 -14.63 15.44 -35.00
C LEU A 76 -14.32 15.47 -33.49
N ALA A 77 -13.05 15.32 -33.11
CA ALA A 77 -12.62 15.41 -31.72
C ALA A 77 -12.96 16.77 -31.12
N LEU A 78 -12.68 17.87 -31.84
CA LEU A 78 -13.02 19.22 -31.39
C LEU A 78 -14.53 19.39 -31.16
N VAL A 79 -15.36 18.93 -32.10
CA VAL A 79 -16.82 18.97 -31.98
C VAL A 79 -17.29 18.13 -30.80
N SER A 80 -16.76 16.92 -30.61
CA SER A 80 -17.09 16.07 -29.47
C SER A 80 -16.74 16.72 -28.13
N VAL A 81 -15.57 17.38 -28.03
CA VAL A 81 -15.17 18.10 -26.82
C VAL A 81 -16.10 19.28 -26.54
N VAL A 82 -16.39 20.11 -27.55
CA VAL A 82 -17.29 21.26 -27.40
C VAL A 82 -18.71 20.81 -27.02
N ALA A 83 -19.21 19.74 -27.63
CA ALA A 83 -20.50 19.16 -27.29
C ALA A 83 -20.53 18.63 -25.85
N GLY A 84 -19.47 17.91 -25.42
CA GLY A 84 -19.33 17.40 -24.06
C GLY A 84 -19.31 18.52 -23.01
N ILE A 85 -18.52 19.57 -23.24
CA ILE A 85 -18.49 20.76 -22.37
C ILE A 85 -19.86 21.43 -22.34
N GLY A 86 -20.52 21.60 -23.50
CA GLY A 86 -21.85 22.19 -23.60
C GLY A 86 -22.91 21.43 -22.79
N ILE A 87 -22.90 20.09 -22.86
CA ILE A 87 -23.76 19.22 -22.05
C ILE A 87 -23.45 19.40 -20.57
N GLY A 88 -22.17 19.38 -20.18
CA GLY A 88 -21.75 19.59 -18.80
C GLY A 88 -22.24 20.94 -18.22
N LEU A 89 -22.03 22.04 -18.94
CA LEU A 89 -22.50 23.37 -18.53
C LEU A 89 -24.03 23.42 -18.43
N SER A 90 -24.74 22.74 -19.35
CA SER A 90 -26.21 22.70 -19.34
C SER A 90 -26.77 21.90 -18.17
N THR A 91 -26.11 20.82 -17.76
CA THR A 91 -26.51 19.97 -16.64
C THR A 91 -26.15 20.59 -15.29
N TYR A 92 -24.93 21.10 -15.12
CA TYR A 92 -24.42 21.50 -13.80
C TYR A 92 -24.58 22.98 -13.48
N LEU A 93 -24.44 23.89 -14.45
CA LEU A 93 -24.58 25.33 -14.20
C LEU A 93 -25.99 25.84 -14.49
N LYS A 94 -26.59 25.36 -15.58
CA LYS A 94 -27.92 25.84 -16.02
C LYS A 94 -29.07 24.98 -15.53
N GLU A 95 -28.78 23.82 -14.95
CA GLU A 95 -29.75 22.84 -14.43
C GLU A 95 -30.90 22.49 -15.39
N LYS A 96 -30.65 22.58 -16.70
CA LYS A 96 -31.65 22.31 -17.74
C LYS A 96 -31.88 20.82 -17.98
N ILE A 97 -30.92 20.00 -17.58
CA ILE A 97 -30.90 18.55 -17.75
C ILE A 97 -30.82 17.95 -16.36
N ASP A 98 -31.64 16.94 -16.08
CA ASP A 98 -31.60 16.23 -14.80
C ASP A 98 -30.24 15.55 -14.61
N LYS A 99 -29.60 15.85 -13.48
CA LYS A 99 -28.28 15.34 -13.08
C LYS A 99 -28.30 13.82 -12.91
N GLN A 100 -29.47 13.23 -12.57
CA GLN A 100 -29.64 11.78 -12.38
C GLN A 100 -29.35 10.95 -13.64
N ILE A 101 -29.38 11.56 -14.83
CA ILE A 101 -29.04 10.89 -16.09
C ILE A 101 -27.56 10.47 -16.08
N PHE A 102 -26.69 11.33 -15.53
CA PHE A 102 -25.24 11.13 -15.50
C PHE A 102 -24.75 10.63 -14.13
N GLU A 103 -25.35 11.07 -13.04
CA GLU A 103 -25.00 10.69 -11.66
C GLU A 103 -25.63 9.35 -11.25
N LYS A 104 -25.43 8.30 -12.05
CA LYS A 104 -25.87 6.95 -11.67
C LYS A 104 -25.09 6.49 -10.44
N THR A 105 -25.77 5.84 -9.49
CA THR A 105 -25.18 5.35 -8.23
C THR A 105 -23.92 4.51 -8.46
N ILE A 106 -23.88 3.70 -9.53
CA ILE A 106 -22.70 2.89 -9.86
C ILE A 106 -21.47 3.73 -10.25
N LEU A 107 -21.67 4.85 -10.96
CA LEU A 107 -20.58 5.75 -11.34
C LEU A 107 -20.12 6.58 -10.13
N ASN A 108 -21.08 7.02 -9.30
CA ASN A 108 -20.80 7.75 -8.07
C ASN A 108 -19.97 6.92 -7.07
N ASN A 109 -20.20 5.60 -7.03
CA ASN A 109 -19.47 4.68 -6.16
C ASN A 109 -18.17 4.15 -6.81
N ALA A 110 -17.62 4.81 -7.83
CA ALA A 110 -16.44 4.34 -8.56
C ALA A 110 -16.55 2.86 -8.96
N TRP A 111 -17.70 2.47 -9.49
CA TRP A 111 -18.03 1.10 -9.91
C TRP A 111 -18.05 0.08 -8.76
N ASN A 112 -18.21 0.56 -7.51
CA ASN A 112 -18.08 -0.22 -6.27
C ASN A 112 -16.72 -0.90 -6.10
N PHE A 113 -15.69 -0.47 -6.83
CA PHE A 113 -14.35 -1.08 -6.77
C PHE A 113 -13.75 -0.90 -5.38
N ASP A 114 -13.73 0.35 -4.91
CA ASP A 114 -13.20 0.70 -3.59
C ASP A 114 -13.95 -0.02 -2.46
N ALA A 115 -15.29 -0.07 -2.54
CA ALA A 115 -16.12 -0.79 -1.57
C ALA A 115 -15.83 -2.30 -1.56
N THR A 116 -15.61 -2.91 -2.73
CA THR A 116 -15.31 -4.35 -2.84
C THR A 116 -13.95 -4.68 -2.26
N VAL A 117 -12.93 -3.90 -2.61
CA VAL A 117 -11.57 -4.07 -2.09
C VAL A 117 -11.55 -3.85 -0.58
N SER A 118 -12.16 -2.78 -0.09
CA SER A 118 -12.25 -2.47 1.34
C SER A 118 -12.98 -3.54 2.13
N ARG A 119 -14.09 -4.09 1.59
CA ARG A 119 -14.84 -5.18 2.24
C ARG A 119 -14.03 -6.47 2.30
N PHE A 120 -13.29 -6.78 1.25
CA PHE A 120 -12.44 -7.98 1.20
C PHE A 120 -11.23 -7.84 2.15
N MET A 121 -10.50 -6.74 2.07
CA MET A 121 -9.31 -6.50 2.89
C MET A 121 -9.66 -6.31 4.36
N GLY A 122 -10.65 -5.48 4.66
CA GLY A 122 -11.11 -5.20 6.03
C GLY A 122 -11.89 -6.36 6.67
N GLY A 123 -12.49 -7.24 5.85
CA GLY A 123 -13.23 -8.41 6.33
C GLY A 123 -12.36 -9.67 6.37
N PRO A 124 -12.48 -10.58 5.39
CA PRO A 124 -11.77 -11.85 5.39
C PRO A 124 -10.25 -11.71 5.43
N GLY A 125 -9.66 -10.72 4.74
CA GLY A 125 -8.22 -10.46 4.77
C GLY A 125 -7.72 -10.20 6.19
N SER A 126 -8.29 -9.22 6.87
CA SER A 126 -7.96 -8.88 8.26
C SER A 126 -8.14 -10.07 9.22
N LYS A 127 -9.23 -10.84 9.08
CA LYS A 127 -9.47 -12.03 9.90
C LYS A 127 -8.40 -13.11 9.71
N ALA A 128 -7.95 -13.33 8.47
CA ALA A 128 -6.88 -14.28 8.18
C ALA A 128 -5.58 -13.87 8.86
N PHE A 129 -5.18 -12.59 8.75
CA PHE A 129 -4.00 -12.08 9.43
C PHE A 129 -4.11 -12.14 10.95
N ALA A 130 -5.29 -11.83 11.51
CA ALA A 130 -5.53 -11.98 12.94
C ALA A 130 -5.40 -13.43 13.42
N ALA A 131 -5.84 -14.40 12.60
CA ALA A 131 -5.69 -15.82 12.90
C ALA A 131 -4.21 -16.25 12.88
N VAL A 132 -3.43 -15.80 11.88
CA VAL A 132 -1.99 -16.06 11.81
C VAL A 132 -1.27 -15.45 13.01
N ALA A 133 -1.56 -14.20 13.36
CA ALA A 133 -0.97 -13.53 14.52
C ALA A 133 -1.34 -14.22 15.85
N LYS A 134 -2.57 -14.76 15.96
CA LYS A 134 -2.98 -15.54 17.13
C LYS A 134 -2.24 -16.87 17.20
N PHE A 135 -2.05 -17.55 16.07
CA PHE A 135 -1.27 -18.78 16.01
C PHE A 135 0.16 -18.57 16.48
N ASP A 136 0.82 -17.51 16.00
CA ASP A 136 2.18 -17.14 16.41
C ASP A 136 2.27 -16.94 17.94
N LYS A 137 1.43 -16.06 18.50
CA LYS A 137 1.40 -15.80 19.95
C LYS A 137 1.07 -17.00 20.83
N GLN A 138 0.26 -17.94 20.35
CA GLN A 138 -0.19 -19.06 21.18
C GLN A 138 0.71 -20.28 21.03
N VAL A 139 1.14 -20.57 19.80
CA VAL A 139 1.87 -21.80 19.47
C VAL A 139 3.37 -21.54 19.47
N ILE A 140 3.82 -20.51 18.77
CA ILE A 140 5.25 -20.25 18.61
C ILE A 140 5.81 -19.70 19.92
N ASP A 141 5.27 -18.58 20.41
CA ASP A 141 5.69 -17.99 21.68
C ASP A 141 5.47 -18.97 22.85
N GLY A 142 4.33 -19.67 22.85
CA GLY A 142 4.02 -20.68 23.88
C GLY A 142 5.02 -21.83 23.92
N ALA A 143 5.51 -22.31 22.77
CA ALA A 143 6.55 -23.35 22.70
C ALA A 143 7.90 -22.84 23.22
N VAL A 144 8.26 -21.60 22.89
CA VAL A 144 9.50 -20.95 23.32
C VAL A 144 9.48 -20.75 24.84
N ASP A 145 8.42 -20.13 25.37
CA ASP A 145 8.24 -19.91 26.80
C ASP A 145 8.16 -21.23 27.58
N GLY A 146 7.48 -22.22 27.02
CA GLY A 146 7.38 -23.56 27.58
C GLY A 146 8.76 -24.21 27.76
N THR A 147 9.61 -24.12 26.74
CA THR A 147 10.99 -24.63 26.80
C THR A 147 11.79 -23.90 27.88
N GLY A 148 11.70 -22.57 27.93
CA GLY A 148 12.33 -21.76 28.98
C GLY A 148 11.87 -22.14 30.39
N GLN A 149 10.57 -22.41 30.57
CA GLN A 149 10.02 -22.84 31.86
C GLN A 149 10.51 -24.23 32.27
N ILE A 150 10.62 -25.19 31.33
CA ILE A 150 11.15 -26.52 31.61
C ILE A 150 12.60 -26.42 32.09
N VAL A 151 13.44 -25.66 31.37
CA VAL A 151 14.84 -25.45 31.77
C VAL A 151 14.93 -24.83 33.16
N LYS A 152 14.14 -23.79 33.45
CA LYS A 152 14.10 -23.14 34.78
C LYS A 152 13.64 -24.10 35.88
N LYS A 153 12.62 -24.93 35.63
CA LYS A 153 12.13 -25.93 36.59
C LYS A 153 13.19 -26.99 36.88
N THR A 154 13.82 -27.53 35.84
CA THR A 154 14.91 -28.52 35.98
C THR A 154 16.09 -27.93 36.76
N ALA A 155 16.51 -26.71 36.43
CA ALA A 155 17.57 -26.01 37.16
C ALA A 155 17.21 -25.78 38.63
N SER A 156 15.96 -25.42 38.94
CA SER A 156 15.49 -25.22 40.31
C SER A 156 15.49 -26.51 41.13
N ILE A 157 15.09 -27.64 40.53
CA ILE A 157 15.15 -28.96 41.16
C ILE A 157 16.62 -29.36 41.39
N LEU A 158 17.48 -29.22 40.38
CA LEU A 158 18.90 -29.53 40.50
C LEU A 158 19.58 -28.66 41.58
N ARG A 159 19.18 -27.38 41.69
CA ARG A 159 19.67 -26.46 42.73
C ARG A 159 19.36 -26.97 44.13
N ARG A 160 18.22 -27.64 44.36
CA ARG A 160 17.87 -28.20 45.68
C ARG A 160 18.79 -29.36 46.10
N SER A 161 19.44 -30.03 45.15
CA SER A 161 20.45 -31.06 45.46
C SER A 161 21.76 -30.46 46.00
N GLN A 162 21.98 -29.16 45.81
CA GLN A 162 23.12 -28.42 46.32
C GLN A 162 22.75 -27.74 47.64
N ASN A 163 22.67 -28.53 48.72
CA ASN A 163 22.20 -28.08 50.03
C ASN A 163 23.33 -27.59 50.98
N GLY A 164 24.59 -27.58 50.53
CA GLY A 164 25.73 -27.11 51.31
C GLY A 164 26.22 -28.05 52.43
N LEU A 165 25.60 -29.23 52.59
CA LEU A 165 25.98 -30.20 53.62
C LEU A 165 27.09 -31.14 53.13
N VAL A 166 28.28 -31.05 53.72
CA VAL A 166 29.47 -31.86 53.33
C VAL A 166 29.17 -33.37 53.29
N ARG A 167 28.32 -33.88 54.20
CA ARG A 167 27.91 -35.29 54.23
C ARG A 167 27.15 -35.73 52.97
N THR A 168 26.29 -34.87 52.41
CA THR A 168 25.56 -35.15 51.17
C THR A 168 26.52 -35.22 49.98
N TYR A 169 27.53 -34.35 49.92
CA TYR A 169 28.58 -34.41 48.91
C TYR A 169 29.44 -35.66 49.02
N ALA A 170 29.85 -36.04 50.24
CA ALA A 170 30.66 -37.24 50.47
C ALA A 170 29.93 -38.52 50.02
N LEU A 171 28.63 -38.64 50.32
CA LEU A 171 27.79 -39.72 49.81
C LEU A 171 27.69 -39.71 48.28
N GLY A 172 27.48 -38.53 47.68
CA GLY A 172 27.42 -38.38 46.22
C GLY A 172 28.72 -38.82 45.52
N ILE A 173 29.88 -38.40 46.05
CA ILE A 173 31.19 -38.81 45.54
C ILE A 173 31.40 -40.32 45.70
N GLY A 174 31.03 -40.89 46.85
CA GLY A 174 31.13 -42.34 47.10
C GLY A 174 30.30 -43.17 46.11
N ILE A 175 29.04 -42.77 45.88
CA ILE A 175 28.17 -43.41 44.87
C ILE A 175 28.77 -43.27 43.46
N GLY A 176 29.29 -42.09 43.12
CA GLY A 176 29.94 -41.84 41.83
C GLY A 176 31.18 -42.72 41.62
N ALA A 177 32.03 -42.87 42.64
CA ALA A 177 33.23 -43.70 42.58
C ALA A 177 32.87 -45.19 42.41
N ILE A 178 31.88 -45.70 43.14
CA ILE A 178 31.39 -47.08 43.00
C ILE A 178 30.82 -47.28 41.59
N GLY A 179 30.02 -46.35 41.09
CA GLY A 179 29.44 -46.40 39.74
C GLY A 179 30.52 -46.43 38.65
N LEU A 180 31.55 -45.58 38.78
CA LEU A 180 32.70 -45.59 37.87
C LEU A 180 33.48 -46.90 37.93
N LEU A 181 33.66 -47.49 39.12
CA LEU A 181 34.31 -48.79 39.26
C LEU A 181 33.51 -49.90 38.58
N ILE A 182 32.18 -49.93 38.76
CA ILE A 182 31.31 -50.90 38.08
C ILE A 182 31.39 -50.73 36.57
N TRP A 183 31.31 -49.49 36.08
CA TRP A 183 31.41 -49.19 34.65
C TRP A 183 32.78 -49.58 34.08
N PHE A 184 33.85 -49.30 34.81
CA PHE A 184 35.20 -49.67 34.40
C PHE A 184 35.33 -51.19 34.32
N LEU A 185 34.94 -51.92 35.37
CA LEU A 185 35.02 -53.37 35.43
C LEU A 185 34.23 -54.04 34.30
N THR A 186 33.00 -53.59 34.06
CA THR A 186 32.15 -54.11 32.96
C THR A 186 32.70 -53.78 31.57
N ARG A 187 33.48 -52.71 31.43
CA ARG A 187 34.08 -52.31 30.15
C ARG A 187 35.47 -52.88 29.90
N THR A 188 36.20 -53.26 30.95
CA THR A 188 37.49 -53.95 30.85
C THR A 188 37.37 -55.46 30.73
N THR A 189 36.19 -56.02 31.01
CA THR A 189 35.90 -57.46 30.88
C THR A 189 35.24 -57.83 29.55
N ILE A 190 35.13 -56.87 28.63
CA ILE A 190 34.82 -57.04 27.20
C ILE A 190 36.08 -56.66 26.42
#